data_AF-A0A352VPU9-F1
#
_entry.id   AF-A0A352VPU9-F1
#
_cell.length_a   1.000
_cell.length_b   1.000
_cell.length_c   1.000
_cell.angle_alpha   90.00
_cell.angle_beta   90.00
_cell.angle_gamma   90.00
#
_symmetry.space_group_name_H-M   'P 1'
#
loop_
_entity.id
_entity.type
_entity.pdbx_description
1 polymer ?
#
loop_
_entity_poly.entity_id
_entity_poly.type
_entity_poly.pdbx_seq_one_letter_code
_entity_poly.pdbx_strand_id
1 'polypeptide(L)'
;MLSRRDALKRMGAIAAGAAAGTAAACSGESEAGAAEVGAAAGTAAAASMASPIGPIGVQLYTVRAEMTNGVESTLERVAAIGYEEVEFAGY
;
A
#
# COMPACT_ATOMS: atom_id res chain seq x y z
N MET A 1 11.95 -3.07 17.58
CA MET A 1 10.84 -3.28 16.62
C MET A 1 10.19 -1.95 16.36
N LEU A 2 10.26 -1.42 15.13
CA LEU A 2 9.63 -0.13 14.83
C LEU A 2 8.11 -0.30 14.80
N SER A 3 7.38 0.55 15.53
CA SER A 3 5.92 0.55 15.52
C SER A 3 5.41 1.23 14.25
N ARG A 4 4.37 0.66 13.62
CA ARG A 4 3.71 1.23 12.43
C ARG A 4 3.28 2.69 12.65
N ARG A 5 3.02 3.05 13.91
CA ARG A 5 2.67 4.39 14.37
C ARG A 5 3.83 5.40 14.26
N ASP A 6 5.07 4.95 14.43
CA ASP A 6 6.25 5.82 14.33
C ASP A 6 6.63 6.12 12.87
N ALA A 7 6.32 5.18 11.97
CA ALA A 7 6.48 5.40 10.52
C ALA A 7 5.50 6.46 10.00
N LEU A 8 4.24 6.40 10.43
CA LEU A 8 3.21 7.38 10.05
C LEU A 8 3.53 8.80 10.53
N LYS A 9 4.08 8.95 11.74
CA LYS A 9 4.48 10.26 12.29
C LYS A 9 5.65 10.90 11.53
N ARG A 10 6.55 10.11 10.94
CA ARG A 10 7.70 10.61 10.17
C ARG A 10 7.33 11.08 8.76
N MET A 11 6.32 10.48 8.14
CA MET A 11 5.84 10.91 6.81
C MET A 11 5.06 12.23 6.84
N GLY A 12 4.42 12.58 7.96
CA GLY A 12 3.66 13.83 8.08
C GLY A 12 4.51 15.12 8.17
N ALA A 13 5.83 15.02 8.31
CA ALA A 13 6.69 16.17 8.61
C ALA A 13 7.34 16.84 7.37
N ILE A 14 7.02 16.42 6.13
CA ILE A 14 7.71 16.93 4.91
C ILE A 14 6.88 17.97 4.13
N ALA A 15 5.65 18.27 4.54
CA ALA A 15 4.80 19.25 3.84
C ALA A 15 4.78 20.63 4.52
N ALA A 16 5.95 21.26 4.71
CA ALA A 16 6.04 22.67 5.04
C ALA A 16 7.41 23.26 4.61
N GLY A 17 7.44 23.93 3.46
CA GLY A 17 8.56 24.75 2.97
C GLY A 17 9.28 24.15 1.75
N ALA A 18 9.46 24.81 0.61
CA ALA A 18 9.21 26.20 0.25
C ALA A 18 8.96 26.26 -1.28
N ALA A 19 7.78 26.74 -1.68
CA ALA A 19 7.52 27.26 -3.01
C ALA A 19 7.50 28.79 -2.92
N ALA A 20 8.68 29.40 -3.00
CA ALA A 20 8.85 30.84 -3.20
C ALA A 20 10.24 31.09 -3.79
N GLY A 21 10.29 31.49 -5.06
CA GLY A 21 11.57 31.72 -5.76
C GLY A 21 11.42 32.13 -7.22
N THR A 22 10.55 33.10 -7.46
CA THR A 22 10.52 34.10 -8.56
C THR A 22 11.29 33.83 -9.85
N ALA A 23 10.54 33.61 -10.94
CA ALA A 23 10.96 33.96 -12.28
C ALA A 23 10.91 35.50 -12.46
N ALA A 24 12.06 36.12 -12.68
CA ALA A 24 12.15 37.50 -13.19
C ALA A 24 13.40 37.63 -14.05
N ALA A 25 13.21 37.49 -15.35
CA ALA A 25 14.19 37.83 -16.38
C ALA A 25 14.31 39.36 -16.49
N CYS A 26 15.54 39.87 -16.62
CA CYS A 26 15.95 40.98 -17.52
C CYS A 26 17.45 41.29 -17.36
N SER A 27 18.22 40.99 -18.41
CA SER A 27 19.40 41.69 -18.94
C SER A 27 20.68 41.84 -18.11
N GLY A 28 21.80 41.33 -18.65
CA GLY A 28 23.13 41.96 -18.51
C GLY A 28 24.27 41.06 -18.02
N GLU A 29 25.13 40.67 -18.96
CA GLU A 29 26.54 40.23 -18.86
C GLU A 29 27.06 39.32 -17.71
N SER A 30 27.53 38.14 -18.13
CA SER A 30 28.95 37.70 -18.03
C SER A 30 29.27 36.48 -17.16
N GLU A 31 30.18 35.71 -17.78
CA GLU A 31 31.08 34.66 -17.31
C GLU A 31 30.56 33.22 -17.25
N ALA A 32 31.29 32.41 -18.02
CA ALA A 32 31.19 30.99 -18.15
C ALA A 32 31.37 30.30 -16.79
N GLY A 33 30.34 29.55 -16.41
CA GLY A 33 30.39 28.61 -15.30
C GLY A 33 29.48 27.45 -15.64
N ALA A 34 30.06 26.36 -16.14
CA ALA A 34 29.38 25.08 -16.23
C ALA A 34 28.99 24.67 -14.81
N ALA A 35 27.70 24.77 -14.50
CA ALA A 35 27.09 24.19 -13.32
C ALA A 35 25.87 23.41 -13.80
N GLU A 36 26.17 22.19 -14.24
CA GLU A 36 25.31 21.02 -14.28
C GLU A 36 23.91 21.28 -13.69
N VAL A 37 22.87 21.33 -14.53
CA VAL A 37 21.50 21.11 -14.07
C VAL A 37 21.43 19.66 -13.64
N GLY A 38 21.84 19.40 -12.41
CA GLY A 38 21.65 18.14 -11.71
C GLY A 38 20.16 17.96 -11.45
N ALA A 39 19.41 17.62 -12.49
CA ALA A 39 18.11 17.00 -12.36
C ALA A 39 18.34 15.64 -11.67
N ALA A 40 18.42 15.66 -10.34
CA ALA A 40 18.27 14.47 -9.52
C ALA A 40 16.79 14.05 -9.56
N ALA A 41 16.37 13.59 -10.74
CA ALA A 41 15.26 12.67 -10.87
C ALA A 41 15.71 11.36 -10.24
N GLY A 42 15.41 11.18 -8.95
CA GLY A 42 15.74 9.98 -8.20
C GLY A 42 15.31 10.20 -6.76
N THR A 43 14.25 9.58 -6.26
CA THR A 43 13.81 8.20 -6.51
C THR A 43 12.29 8.24 -6.54
N ALA A 44 11.69 7.95 -7.70
CA ALA A 44 10.29 7.56 -7.74
C ALA A 44 10.12 6.50 -6.66
N ALA A 45 9.35 6.82 -5.62
CA ALA A 45 9.06 5.89 -4.55
C ALA A 45 8.65 4.59 -5.23
N ALA A 46 9.46 3.54 -5.05
CA ALA A 46 9.12 2.22 -5.53
C ALA A 46 7.76 1.93 -4.88
N ALA A 47 6.69 2.08 -5.67
CA ALA A 47 5.40 1.56 -5.30
C ALA A 47 5.66 0.07 -5.12
N SER A 48 5.79 -0.35 -3.86
CA SER A 48 5.90 -1.76 -3.54
C SER A 48 4.65 -2.39 -4.12
N MET A 49 4.79 -3.03 -5.28
CA MET A 49 3.75 -3.85 -5.85
C MET A 49 3.51 -4.92 -4.80
N ALA A 50 2.44 -4.76 -4.02
CA ALA A 50 2.06 -5.74 -3.05
C ALA A 50 1.90 -7.05 -3.83
N SER A 51 2.67 -8.06 -3.47
CA SER A 51 2.48 -9.38 -4.03
C SER A 51 1.00 -9.74 -3.88
N PRO A 52 0.38 -10.33 -4.90
CA PRO A 52 -1.02 -10.73 -4.79
C PRO A 52 -1.15 -11.60 -3.54
N ILE A 53 -2.16 -11.28 -2.73
CA ILE A 53 -2.56 -12.15 -1.63
C ILE A 53 -2.92 -13.50 -2.25
N GLY A 54 -2.45 -14.59 -1.63
CA GLY A 54 -2.86 -15.93 -2.01
C GLY A 54 -4.35 -16.16 -1.78
N PRO A 55 -4.85 -17.37 -2.06
CA PRO A 55 -6.24 -17.73 -1.80
C PRO A 55 -6.61 -17.42 -0.34
N ILE A 56 -7.84 -16.94 -0.14
CA ILE A 56 -8.37 -16.59 1.18
C ILE A 56 -9.28 -17.72 1.66
N GLY A 57 -8.95 -18.27 2.83
CA GLY A 57 -9.72 -19.31 3.47
C GLY A 57 -10.68 -18.81 4.56
N VAL A 58 -11.65 -19.66 4.94
CA VAL A 58 -12.54 -19.43 6.08
C VAL A 58 -12.46 -20.59 7.09
N GLN A 59 -12.33 -20.26 8.38
CA GLN A 59 -12.44 -21.25 9.44
C GLN A 59 -13.90 -21.68 9.61
N LEU A 60 -14.16 -22.99 9.54
CA LEU A 60 -15.52 -23.55 9.63
C LEU A 60 -16.25 -23.25 10.94
N TYR A 61 -15.52 -22.97 12.02
CA TYR A 61 -16.11 -22.52 13.29
C TYR A 61 -16.99 -21.26 13.15
N THR A 62 -16.66 -20.39 12.20
CA THR A 62 -17.38 -19.14 11.91
C THR A 62 -18.77 -19.41 11.36
N VAL A 63 -18.91 -20.45 10.54
CA VAL A 63 -20.18 -20.83 9.88
C VAL A 63 -20.85 -22.04 10.52
N ARG A 64 -20.40 -22.47 11.71
CA ARG A 64 -20.90 -23.68 12.39
C ARG A 64 -22.42 -23.69 12.60
N ALA A 65 -23.02 -22.51 12.79
CA ALA A 65 -24.45 -22.39 12.97
C ALA A 65 -25.20 -22.76 11.67
N GLU A 66 -24.73 -22.26 10.53
CA GLU A 66 -25.33 -22.58 9.21
C GLU A 66 -25.14 -24.05 8.86
N MET A 67 -24.02 -24.67 9.26
CA MET A 67 -23.76 -26.09 9.02
C MET A 67 -24.82 -27.01 9.65
N THR A 68 -25.53 -26.56 10.69
CA THR A 68 -26.66 -27.32 11.25
C THR A 68 -27.82 -27.50 10.27
N ASN A 69 -27.96 -26.59 9.30
CA ASN A 69 -28.96 -26.64 8.23
C ASN A 69 -28.49 -27.46 7.01
N GLY A 70 -27.22 -27.86 6.98
CA GLY A 70 -26.62 -28.62 5.90
C GLY A 70 -25.18 -28.19 5.63
N VAL A 71 -24.26 -29.15 5.63
CA VAL A 71 -22.84 -28.89 5.38
C VAL A 71 -22.61 -28.51 3.92
N GLU A 72 -23.14 -29.31 2.98
CA GLU A 72 -22.96 -29.09 1.54
C GLU A 72 -23.53 -27.74 1.09
N SER A 73 -24.79 -27.45 1.44
CA SER A 73 -25.43 -26.17 1.13
C SER A 73 -24.71 -24.97 1.75
N THR A 74 -24.10 -25.13 2.94
CA THR A 74 -23.28 -24.08 3.55
C THR A 74 -21.98 -23.87 2.76
N LEU A 75 -21.29 -24.94 2.37
CA LEU A 75 -20.05 -24.86 1.61
C LEU A 75 -20.26 -24.29 0.20
N GLU A 76 -21.37 -24.65 -0.46
CA GLU A 76 -21.77 -24.05 -1.74
C GLU A 76 -21.94 -22.54 -1.62
N ARG A 77 -22.60 -22.06 -0.56
CA ARG A 77 -22.77 -20.63 -0.29
C ARG A 77 -21.45 -19.94 0.03
N VAL A 78 -20.57 -20.60 0.79
CA VAL A 78 -19.21 -20.10 1.08
C VAL A 78 -18.40 -19.94 -0.20
N ALA A 79 -18.44 -20.94 -1.09
CA ALA A 79 -17.78 -20.88 -2.40
C ALA A 79 -18.39 -19.78 -3.28
N ALA A 80 -19.71 -19.61 -3.27
CA ALA A 80 -20.39 -18.54 -4.02
C ALA A 80 -20.02 -17.12 -3.54
N ILE A 81 -19.57 -16.96 -2.29
CA ILE A 81 -19.04 -15.69 -1.76
C ILE A 81 -17.61 -15.42 -2.28
N GLY A 82 -16.89 -16.44 -2.73
CA GLY A 82 -15.52 -16.33 -3.24
C GLY A 82 -14.43 -16.81 -2.29
N TYR A 83 -14.78 -17.56 -1.24
CA TYR A 83 -13.78 -18.29 -0.45
C TYR A 83 -13.37 -19.56 -1.18
N GLU A 84 -12.07 -19.75 -1.35
CA GLU A 84 -11.50 -20.89 -2.10
C GLU A 84 -11.06 -22.03 -1.17
N GLU A 85 -10.78 -21.71 0.10
CA GLU A 85 -10.25 -22.66 1.07
C GLU A 85 -11.08 -22.65 2.37
N VAL A 86 -11.06 -23.78 3.09
CA VAL A 86 -11.69 -23.90 4.40
C VAL A 86 -10.74 -24.56 5.40
N GLU A 87 -10.76 -24.09 6.63
CA GLU A 87 -10.01 -24.69 7.74
C GLU A 87 -10.96 -25.43 8.68
N PHE A 88 -10.62 -26.68 9.03
CA PHE A 88 -11.36 -27.48 10.00
C PHE A 88 -11.02 -27.05 11.44
N ALA A 89 -12.02 -27.09 12.32
CA ALA A 89 -11.83 -26.74 13.71
C ALA A 89 -11.38 -27.97 14.52
N GLY A 90 -10.16 -27.92 15.06
CA GLY A 90 -9.61 -28.95 15.96
C GLY A 90 -9.08 -30.19 15.22
N TYR A 91 -7.85 -30.59 15.56
CA TYR A 91 -7.27 -31.90 15.21
C TYR A 91 -7.67 -32.94 16.26
#